data_AF-A0A963C7I6-F1
#
_entry.id   AF-A0A963C7I6-F1
#
_cell.length_a   1.000
_cell.length_b   1.000
_cell.length_c   1.000
_cell.angle_alpha   90.00
_cell.angle_beta   90.00
_cell.angle_gamma   90.00
#
_symmetry.space_group_name_H-M   'P 1'
#
loop_
_entity.id
_entity.type
_entity.pdbx_description
1 polymer ?
#
loop_
_entity_poly.entity_id
_entity_poly.type
_entity_poly.pdbx_seq_one_letter_code
_entity_poly.pdbx_strand_id
1 'polypeptide(L)'
;AGEMMPALEACLTGLDVGRRERFTLAPPQAFGDYKPELIERVRREHMAEDRIEAMSVMEFVAPDGSRYQGLVREVDDATAVIDFNHPLAGKTIAFEVEIIGIL
;
A
#
# COMPACT_ATOMS: atom_id res chain seq x y z
N ALA A 1 -9.06 1.17 -17.56
CA ALA A 1 -7.79 1.42 -16.86
C ALA A 1 -7.51 0.16 -16.05
N GLY A 2 -6.34 -0.45 -16.21
CA GLY A 2 -5.99 -1.66 -15.48
C GLY A 2 -5.88 -1.36 -14.00
N GLU A 3 -6.57 -2.14 -13.16
CA GLU A 3 -6.50 -2.01 -11.69
C GLU A 3 -5.20 -2.61 -11.13
N MET A 4 -4.31 -3.11 -11.99
CA MET A 4 -3.02 -3.69 -11.61
C MET A 4 -1.88 -2.70 -11.84
N MET A 5 -0.84 -2.86 -11.01
CA MET A 5 0.41 -2.10 -11.16
C MET A 5 1.03 -2.41 -12.54
N PRO A 6 1.52 -1.40 -13.29
CA PRO A 6 2.10 -1.60 -14.62
C PRO A 6 3.21 -2.67 -14.67
N ALA A 7 3.99 -2.79 -13.60
CA ALA A 7 5.02 -3.82 -13.48
C ALA A 7 4.44 -5.24 -13.45
N LEU A 8 3.28 -5.44 -12.79
CA LEU A 8 2.60 -6.73 -12.80
C LEU A 8 2.02 -7.03 -14.18
N GLU A 9 1.40 -6.04 -14.83
CA GLU A 9 0.87 -6.21 -16.19
C GLU A 9 1.98 -6.59 -17.18
N ALA A 10 3.16 -5.99 -17.05
CA ALA A 10 4.34 -6.34 -17.84
C ALA A 10 4.79 -7.80 -17.62
N CYS A 11 4.70 -8.32 -16.39
CA CYS A 11 5.01 -9.73 -16.08
C CYS A 11 4.00 -10.71 -16.70
N LEU A 12 2.74 -10.30 -16.88
CA LEU A 12 1.70 -11.12 -17.48
C LEU A 12 1.73 -11.13 -19.01
N THR A 13 2.31 -10.09 -19.60
CA THR A 13 2.33 -9.92 -21.06
C THR A 13 3.15 -11.03 -21.73
N GLY A 14 2.52 -11.75 -22.66
CA GLY A 14 3.16 -12.82 -23.43
C GLY A 14 3.17 -14.19 -22.74
N LEU A 15 2.46 -14.35 -21.62
CA LEU A 15 2.24 -15.67 -21.02
C LEU A 15 1.07 -16.39 -21.70
N ASP A 16 1.26 -17.68 -21.96
CA ASP A 16 0.23 -18.55 -22.53
C ASP A 16 -0.79 -19.01 -21.49
N VAL A 17 -2.01 -19.34 -21.95
CA VAL A 17 -3.04 -19.96 -21.10
C VAL A 17 -2.56 -21.31 -20.56
N GLY A 18 -2.82 -21.56 -19.28
CA GLY A 18 -2.37 -22.74 -18.54
C GLY A 18 -0.97 -22.61 -17.95
N ARG A 19 -0.25 -21.50 -18.21
CA ARG A 19 1.08 -21.28 -17.68
C ARG A 19 1.02 -20.70 -16.26
N ARG A 20 1.84 -21.28 -15.38
CA ARG A 20 2.08 -20.79 -14.02
C ARG A 20 3.49 -20.24 -13.91
N GLU A 21 3.61 -19.00 -13.45
CA GLU A 21 4.90 -18.31 -13.34
C GLU A 21 5.01 -17.58 -12.01
N ARG A 22 6.25 -17.50 -11.51
CA ARG A 22 6.58 -16.77 -10.29
C ARG A 22 7.60 -15.69 -10.58
N PHE A 23 7.24 -14.46 -10.21
CA PHE A 23 8.07 -13.28 -10.34
C PHE A 23 8.50 -12.79 -8.96
N THR A 24 9.67 -12.18 -8.90
CA THR A 24 10.14 -11.48 -7.71
C THR A 24 10.35 -10.01 -8.07
N LEU A 25 9.58 -9.14 -7.44
CA LEU A 25 9.61 -7.71 -7.69
C LEU A 25 10.31 -7.02 -6.53
N ALA A 26 11.35 -6.24 -6.85
CA ALA A 26 11.97 -5.36 -5.87
C ALA A 26 10.97 -4.25 -5.48
N PRO A 27 11.13 -3.60 -4.30
CA PRO A 27 10.20 -2.57 -3.84
C PRO A 27 9.90 -1.48 -4.89
N PRO A 28 10.88 -0.90 -5.63
CA PRO A 28 10.61 0.11 -6.65
C PRO A 28 9.74 -0.36 -7.82
N GLN A 29 9.68 -1.68 -8.06
CA GLN A 29 8.86 -2.29 -9.11
C GLN A 29 7.47 -2.70 -8.61
N ALA A 30 7.26 -2.72 -7.29
CA ALA A 30 5.99 -3.08 -6.67
C ALA A 30 5.39 -1.85 -5.96
N PHE A 31 5.48 -1.81 -4.63
CA PHE A 31 4.83 -0.78 -3.80
C PHE A 31 5.72 0.43 -3.48
N GLY A 32 6.83 0.57 -4.19
CA GLY A 32 7.84 1.59 -3.95
C GLY A 32 8.72 1.29 -2.74
N ASP A 33 9.73 2.12 -2.57
CA ASP A 33 10.54 2.12 -1.36
C ASP A 33 9.75 2.64 -0.17
N TYR A 34 10.13 2.20 1.03
CA TYR A 34 9.63 2.80 2.25
C TYR A 34 10.17 4.23 2.37
N LYS A 35 9.28 5.19 2.57
CA LYS A 35 9.58 6.62 2.60
C LYS A 35 9.36 7.17 4.02
N PRO A 36 10.45 7.45 4.77
CA PRO A 36 10.33 8.03 6.12
C PRO A 36 9.63 9.40 6.14
N GLU A 37 9.66 10.13 5.02
CA GLU A 37 8.96 11.41 4.83
C GLU A 37 7.43 11.29 4.81
N LEU A 38 6.88 10.09 4.59
CA LEU A 38 5.44 9.82 4.67
C LEU A 38 4.99 9.46 6.10
N ILE A 39 5.86 9.61 7.08
CA ILE A 39 5.51 9.51 8.49
C ILE A 39 5.22 10.93 8.99
N GLU A 40 3.97 11.18 9.36
CA GLU A 40 3.55 12.49 9.82
C GLU A 40 3.02 12.43 11.25
N ARG A 41 3.24 13.53 11.97
CA ARG A 41 2.65 13.72 13.29
C ARG A 41 1.39 14.57 13.17
N VAL A 42 0.25 13.96 13.45
CA VAL A 42 -1.06 14.60 13.36
C VAL A 42 -1.58 14.88 14.76
N ARG A 43 -2.20 16.05 14.93
CA ARG A 43 -2.84 16.39 16.20
C ARG A 43 -4.15 15.62 16.34
N ARG A 44 -4.42 15.16 17.56
CA ARG A 44 -5.62 14.36 17.85
C ARG A 44 -6.92 15.11 17.54
N GLU A 45 -6.91 16.44 17.64
CA GLU A 45 -8.02 17.33 17.27
C GLU A 45 -8.44 17.26 15.80
N HIS A 46 -7.55 16.83 14.90
CA HIS A 46 -7.82 16.70 13.46
C HIS A 46 -8.22 15.28 13.06
N MET A 47 -8.28 14.35 14.01
CA MET A 47 -8.64 12.97 13.74
C MET A 47 -10.14 12.78 13.95
N ALA A 48 -10.78 12.05 13.03
CA ALA A 48 -12.24 11.86 13.05
C ALA A 48 -12.70 10.81 14.08
N GLU A 49 -11.79 10.01 14.63
CA GLU A 49 -12.09 8.94 15.58
C GLU A 49 -11.62 9.29 16.99
N ASP A 50 -12.55 9.18 17.96
CA ASP A 50 -12.25 9.45 19.37
C ASP A 50 -11.33 8.38 19.98
N ARG A 51 -11.33 7.17 19.42
CA ARG A 51 -10.59 6.02 19.93
C ARG A 51 -9.58 5.51 18.91
N ILE A 52 -8.39 6.09 18.99
CA ILE A 52 -7.24 5.69 18.18
C ILE A 52 -6.33 4.84 19.04
N GLU A 53 -5.99 3.66 18.54
CA GLU A 53 -5.10 2.71 19.21
C GLU A 53 -3.79 2.62 18.42
N ALA A 54 -2.66 2.52 19.11
CA ALA A 54 -1.40 2.26 18.43
C ALA A 54 -1.48 0.93 17.65
N MET A 55 -0.81 0.88 16.50
CA MET A 55 -0.82 -0.24 15.54
C MET A 55 -2.17 -0.49 14.86
N SER A 56 -3.14 0.44 14.94
CA SER A 56 -4.35 0.39 14.13
C SER A 56 -4.13 1.01 12.74
N VAL A 57 -4.92 0.56 11.77
CA VAL A 57 -4.97 1.17 10.42
C VAL A 57 -6.20 2.05 10.35
N MET A 58 -6.02 3.30 9.94
CA MET A 58 -7.08 4.29 9.78
C MET A 58 -7.19 4.72 8.33
N GLU A 59 -8.41 5.03 7.89
CA GLU A 59 -8.67 5.61 6.57
C GLU A 59 -8.69 7.14 6.68
N PHE A 60 -7.99 7.79 5.77
CA PHE A 60 -7.93 9.24 5.64
C PHE A 60 -8.41 9.65 4.25
N VAL A 61 -9.01 10.83 4.17
CA VAL A 61 -9.53 11.40 2.93
C VAL A 61 -8.67 12.58 2.55
N ALA A 62 -8.12 12.57 1.34
CA ALA A 62 -7.30 13.66 0.81
C ALA A 62 -8.21 14.78 0.28
N PRO A 63 -7.70 16.01 0.13
CA PRO A 63 -8.45 17.12 -0.44
C PRO A 63 -8.99 16.85 -1.85
N ASP A 64 -8.35 15.95 -2.60
CA ASP A 64 -8.79 15.51 -3.93
C ASP A 64 -9.88 14.43 -3.91
N GLY A 65 -10.32 14.00 -2.72
CA GLY A 65 -11.33 12.96 -2.51
C GLY A 65 -10.77 11.53 -2.54
N SER A 66 -9.46 11.34 -2.79
CA SER A 66 -8.83 10.03 -2.69
C SER A 66 -8.76 9.57 -1.23
N ARG A 67 -8.87 8.25 -1.03
CA ARG A 67 -8.79 7.62 0.28
C ARG A 67 -7.46 6.91 0.43
N TYR A 68 -6.78 7.13 1.54
CA TYR A 68 -5.51 6.49 1.86
C TYR A 68 -5.58 5.86 3.24
N GLN A 69 -4.86 4.74 3.40
CA GLN A 69 -4.73 4.08 4.70
C GLN A 69 -3.43 4.54 5.36
N GLY A 70 -3.52 4.91 6.63
CA GLY A 70 -2.38 5.23 7.47
C GLY A 70 -2.30 4.28 8.66
N LEU A 71 -1.11 3.77 8.94
CA LEU A 71 -0.84 2.97 10.13
C LEU A 71 -0.46 3.90 11.29
N VAL A 72 -1.24 3.86 12.37
CA VAL A 72 -0.91 4.59 13.60
C VAL A 72 0.26 3.90 14.27
N ARG A 73 1.44 4.52 14.26
CA ARG A 73 2.64 3.99 14.90
C ARG A 73 2.59 4.18 16.42
N GLU A 74 2.27 5.39 16.83
CA GLU A 74 2.27 5.82 18.22
C GLU A 74 1.13 6.81 18.46
N VAL A 75 0.54 6.78 19.66
CA VAL A 75 -0.53 7.70 20.05
C VAL A 75 -0.30 8.18 21.47
N ASP A 76 -0.34 9.51 21.64
CA ASP A 76 -0.25 10.21 22.91
C ASP A 76 -1.57 10.96 23.19
N ASP A 77 -1.63 11.66 24.32
CA ASP A 77 -2.80 12.47 24.71
C ASP A 77 -3.11 13.59 23.71
N ALA A 78 -2.09 14.16 23.07
CA ALA A 78 -2.24 15.33 22.18
C ALA A 78 -2.01 15.02 20.69
N THR A 79 -1.17 14.04 20.36
CA THR A 79 -0.75 13.76 18.98
C THR A 79 -0.64 12.27 18.69
N ALA A 80 -0.78 11.88 17.43
CA ALA A 80 -0.41 10.54 16.97
C ALA A 80 0.58 10.62 15.80
N VAL A 81 1.44 9.62 15.71
CA VAL A 81 2.37 9.42 14.60
C VAL A 81 1.72 8.44 13.63
N ILE A 82 1.47 8.88 12.40
CA ILE A 82 0.84 8.07 11.36
C ILE A 82 1.85 7.84 10.24
N ASP A 83 1.94 6.59 9.83
CA ASP A 83 2.74 6.13 8.69
C ASP A 83 1.82 5.92 7.48
N PHE A 84 1.96 6.78 6.48
CA PHE A 84 1.18 6.72 5.23
C PHE A 84 1.85 5.88 4.14
N ASN A 85 2.92 5.16 4.46
CA ASN A 85 3.49 4.22 3.50
C ASN A 85 2.49 3.10 3.19
N HIS A 86 2.52 2.62 1.94
CA HIS A 86 1.79 1.40 1.59
C HIS A 86 2.24 0.26 2.52
N PRO A 87 1.36 -0.62 3.01
CA PRO A 87 1.72 -1.68 3.96
C PRO A 87 2.86 -2.62 3.48
N LEU A 88 3.03 -2.70 2.16
CA LEU A 88 4.04 -3.50 1.48
C LEU A 88 5.23 -2.68 0.92
N ALA A 89 5.28 -1.36 1.17
CA ALA A 89 6.39 -0.51 0.76
C ALA A 89 7.72 -0.98 1.38
N GLY A 90 8.79 -0.92 0.60
CA GLY A 90 10.12 -1.39 1.00
C GLY A 90 10.27 -2.91 1.09
N LYS A 91 9.23 -3.70 0.79
CA LYS A 91 9.29 -5.17 0.79
C LYS A 91 9.47 -5.70 -0.64
N THR A 92 10.36 -6.68 -0.78
CA THR A 92 10.43 -7.50 -2.01
C THR A 92 9.21 -8.42 -2.06
N ILE A 93 8.49 -8.39 -3.18
CA ILE A 93 7.24 -9.14 -3.34
C ILE A 93 7.49 -10.34 -4.24
N ALA A 94 7.16 -11.53 -3.76
CA ALA A 94 7.04 -12.72 -4.59
C ALA A 94 5.61 -12.80 -5.10
N PHE A 95 5.44 -12.70 -6.41
CA PHE A 95 4.14 -12.74 -7.08
C PHE A 95 4.06 -14.02 -7.91
N GLU A 96 2.99 -14.80 -7.74
CA GLU A 96 2.79 -16.05 -8.48
C GLU A 96 1.44 -16.01 -9.17
N VAL A 97 1.43 -16.39 -10.45
CA VAL A 97 0.29 -16.22 -11.35
C VAL A 97 0.03 -17.53 -12.06
N GLU A 98 -1.23 -17.78 -12.38
CA GLU A 98 -1.64 -18.84 -13.29
C GLU A 98 -2.63 -18.25 -14.29
N ILE A 99 -2.31 -18.35 -15.58
CA ILE A 99 -3.18 -17.81 -16.64
C ILE A 99 -4.29 -18.80 -16.90
N ILE A 100 -5.48 -18.52 -16.37
CA ILE A 100 -6.65 -19.41 -16.53
C ILE A 100 -7.38 -19.24 -17.88
N GLY A 101 -7.14 -18.14 -18.59
CA GLY A 101 -7.78 -17.83 -19.87
C GLY A 101 -7.51 -16.40 -20.33
N ILE A 102 -7.70 -16.14 -21.63
CA ILE A 102 -7.66 -14.82 -22.25
C ILE A 102 -9.04 -14.63 -22.90
N LEU A 103 -9.71 -13.50 -22.61
CA LEU A 103 -11.03 -13.14 -23.12
C LEU A 103 -10.95 -12.23 -24.35
#